data_AF-A0A1F2RCL5-F1
#
_entry.id   AF-A0A1F2RCL5-F1
#
_cell.length_a   1.000
_cell.length_b   1.000
_cell.length_c   1.000
_cell.angle_alpha   90.00
_cell.angle_beta   90.00
_cell.angle_gamma   90.00
#
_symmetry.space_group_name_H-M   'P 1'
#
loop_
_entity.id
_entity.type
_entity.pdbx_description
1 polymer ?
#
loop_
_entity_poly.entity_id
_entity_poly.type
_entity_poly.pdbx_seq_one_letter_code
_entity_poly.pdbx_strand_id
1 'polypeptide(L)'
;MLSQHSKEKSKVHTPGLLRHMYQTLRGREQVLVRPAADLPLVLITYPKGDGVGAGHFREILEDHWLMIPGQFRARYQPILESAPHLMVVLMHRHNVCDCLGHHHPPGTESRLTHKLRNLSGVRTGEMDLAYEAIRQWEPLPLSHLALPPEADSQEFASLQWQLALLAVFLHEIHHMVQPQDSEFVVRTVSQKFYTDCLSYFVAQQFGVEFGLRRAAGD
;
A
#
# COMPACT_ATOMS: atom_id res chain seq x y z
N MET A 1 -32.74 -39.10 34.43
CA MET A 1 -31.67 -39.60 33.55
C MET A 1 -30.96 -38.42 32.93
N LEU A 2 -29.71 -38.19 33.33
CA LEU A 2 -28.84 -37.10 32.85
C LEU A 2 -28.32 -37.47 31.46
N SER A 3 -28.53 -36.61 30.45
CA SER A 3 -27.79 -36.69 29.19
C SER A 3 -26.85 -35.49 29.11
N GLN A 4 -25.57 -35.79 29.23
CA GLN A 4 -24.47 -34.83 29.16
C GLN A 4 -24.28 -34.40 27.71
N HIS A 5 -24.46 -33.12 27.40
CA HIS A 5 -23.94 -32.53 26.17
C HIS A 5 -22.47 -32.18 26.37
N SER A 6 -21.61 -32.97 25.74
CA SER A 6 -20.17 -32.73 25.60
C SER A 6 -19.94 -31.41 24.84
N LYS A 7 -19.43 -30.40 25.53
CA LYS A 7 -18.87 -29.20 24.91
C LYS A 7 -17.47 -29.55 24.39
N GLU A 8 -17.36 -29.90 23.11
CA GLU A 8 -16.09 -29.87 22.41
C GLU A 8 -15.57 -28.42 22.36
N LYS A 9 -14.57 -28.14 23.19
CA LYS A 9 -13.78 -26.92 23.11
C LYS A 9 -12.91 -27.00 21.86
N SER A 10 -13.38 -26.41 20.77
CA SER A 10 -12.56 -26.05 19.62
C SER A 10 -11.35 -25.25 20.12
N LYS A 11 -10.16 -25.86 20.05
CA LYS A 11 -8.89 -25.17 20.26
C LYS A 11 -8.68 -24.27 19.05
N VAL A 12 -9.07 -23.02 19.18
CA VAL A 12 -8.71 -21.96 18.24
C VAL A 12 -7.20 -21.77 18.35
N HIS A 13 -6.44 -22.46 17.50
CA HIS A 13 -5.04 -22.15 17.28
C HIS A 13 -4.96 -20.79 16.60
N THR A 14 -4.46 -19.77 17.30
CA THR A 14 -4.23 -18.44 16.74
C THR A 14 -3.20 -18.55 15.60
N PRO A 15 -3.61 -18.48 14.32
CA PRO A 15 -2.67 -18.54 13.22
C PRO A 15 -1.87 -17.24 13.26
N GLY A 16 -0.56 -17.32 13.50
CA GLY A 16 0.31 -16.14 13.43
C GLY A 16 1.31 -16.00 14.56
N LEU A 17 1.08 -16.58 15.75
CA LEU A 17 1.98 -16.36 16.89
C LEU A 17 3.34 -17.04 16.69
N LEU A 18 3.35 -18.27 16.18
CA LEU A 18 4.59 -18.98 15.79
C LEU A 18 5.30 -18.31 14.61
N ARG A 19 4.54 -17.78 13.64
CA ARG A 19 5.09 -17.07 12.49
C ARG A 19 5.72 -15.74 12.93
N HIS A 20 5.07 -15.03 13.84
CA HIS A 20 5.57 -13.79 14.43
C HIS A 20 6.85 -14.07 15.23
N MET A 21 6.84 -15.05 16.14
CA MET A 21 8.05 -15.46 16.87
C MET A 21 9.20 -15.87 15.95
N TYR A 22 8.90 -16.62 14.89
CA TYR A 22 9.89 -17.01 13.87
C TYR A 22 10.47 -15.80 13.14
N GLN A 23 9.64 -14.84 12.74
CA GLN A 23 10.09 -13.59 12.11
C GLN A 23 10.91 -12.72 13.07
N THR A 24 10.53 -12.65 14.35
CA THR A 24 11.28 -11.94 15.38
C THR A 24 12.68 -12.54 15.56
N LEU A 25 12.80 -13.87 15.53
CA LEU A 25 14.09 -14.57 15.63
C LEU A 25 14.96 -14.40 14.39
N ARG A 26 14.37 -14.38 13.19
CA ARG A 26 15.10 -14.26 11.92
C ARG A 26 15.69 -12.86 11.69
N GLY A 27 15.16 -11.86 12.40
CA GLY A 27 15.53 -10.45 12.24
C GLY A 27 14.83 -9.77 11.06
N ARG A 28 15.11 -8.48 10.89
CA ARG A 28 14.55 -7.62 9.86
C ARG A 28 15.65 -7.00 9.02
N GLU A 29 15.36 -6.75 7.76
CA GLU A 29 16.18 -5.99 6.83
C GLU A 29 15.54 -4.62 6.60
N GLN A 30 16.36 -3.65 6.22
CA GLN A 30 15.97 -2.26 6.06
C GLN A 30 16.58 -1.70 4.77
N VAL A 31 15.78 -0.94 4.03
CA VAL A 31 16.24 -0.21 2.85
C VAL A 31 15.73 1.22 2.96
N LEU A 32 16.66 2.18 2.88
CA LEU A 32 16.34 3.60 2.82
C LEU A 32 16.16 4.00 1.37
N VAL A 33 14.98 4.52 1.05
CA VAL A 33 14.60 4.98 -0.28
C VAL A 33 14.53 6.50 -0.26
N ARG A 34 15.19 7.13 -1.24
CA ARG A 34 15.15 8.58 -1.46
C ARG A 34 14.28 8.84 -2.69
N PRO A 35 12.96 9.02 -2.51
CA PRO A 35 12.07 9.23 -3.65
C PRO A 35 12.24 10.64 -4.25
N ALA A 36 11.41 10.94 -5.23
CA ALA A 36 11.23 12.30 -5.73
C ALA A 36 10.94 13.30 -4.59
N ALA A 37 11.28 14.57 -4.81
CA ALA A 37 11.27 15.62 -3.79
C ALA A 37 9.89 15.91 -3.17
N ASP A 38 8.80 15.49 -3.82
CA ASP A 38 7.42 15.64 -3.35
C ASP A 38 6.96 14.48 -2.44
N LEU A 39 7.78 13.43 -2.28
CA LEU A 39 7.52 12.31 -1.36
C LEU A 39 8.43 12.39 -0.13
N PRO A 40 7.97 11.89 1.03
CA PRO A 40 8.81 11.83 2.23
C PRO A 40 9.95 10.81 2.05
N LEU A 41 11.04 10.98 2.78
CA LEU A 41 12.09 9.95 2.85
C LEU A 41 11.48 8.66 3.41
N VAL A 42 11.72 7.49 2.81
CA VAL A 42 11.07 6.24 3.22
C VAL A 42 12.10 5.22 3.69
N LEU A 43 11.96 4.73 4.92
CA LEU A 43 12.68 3.57 5.44
C LEU A 43 11.77 2.34 5.41
N ILE A 44 12.01 1.47 4.43
CA ILE A 44 11.26 0.22 4.28
C ILE A 44 11.88 -0.84 5.18
N THR A 45 11.10 -1.44 6.07
CA THR A 45 11.54 -2.50 6.99
C THR A 45 10.75 -3.77 6.76
N TYR A 46 11.42 -4.88 6.46
CA TYR A 46 10.77 -6.15 6.11
C TYR A 46 11.44 -7.35 6.80
N PRO A 47 10.75 -8.50 6.95
CA PRO A 47 11.37 -9.72 7.48
C PRO A 47 12.56 -10.17 6.61
N LYS A 48 13.65 -10.61 7.25
CA LYS A 48 14.84 -11.08 6.52
C LYS A 48 14.49 -12.21 5.54
N GLY A 49 14.90 -12.04 4.28
CA GLY A 49 14.61 -12.98 3.20
C GLY A 49 13.19 -12.88 2.59
N ASP A 50 12.43 -11.84 2.94
CA ASP A 50 11.09 -11.55 2.38
C ASP A 50 11.05 -10.18 1.70
N GLY A 51 12.04 -9.92 0.85
CA GLY A 51 12.29 -8.61 0.23
C GLY A 51 11.44 -8.28 -0.99
N VAL A 52 10.56 -9.18 -1.46
CA VAL A 52 9.80 -9.00 -2.70
C VAL A 52 8.92 -7.74 -2.66
N GLY A 53 8.12 -7.59 -1.61
CA GLY A 53 7.27 -6.41 -1.43
C GLY A 53 8.09 -5.12 -1.30
N ALA A 54 9.20 -5.18 -0.57
CA ALA A 54 10.09 -4.03 -0.39
C ALA A 54 10.78 -3.61 -1.70
N GLY A 55 11.16 -4.58 -2.55
CA GLY A 55 11.75 -4.32 -3.86
C GLY A 55 10.80 -3.57 -4.78
N HIS A 56 9.58 -4.09 -4.95
CA HIS A 56 8.55 -3.41 -5.75
C HIS A 56 8.17 -2.05 -5.18
N PHE A 57 8.01 -1.94 -3.86
CA PHE A 57 7.66 -0.66 -3.25
C PHE A 57 8.77 0.39 -3.42
N ARG A 58 10.04 -0.02 -3.37
CA ARG A 58 11.16 0.86 -3.72
C ARG A 58 11.09 1.32 -5.17
N GLU A 59 10.91 0.41 -6.12
CA GLU A 59 10.78 0.74 -7.56
C GLU A 59 9.62 1.73 -7.81
N ILE A 60 8.50 1.56 -7.11
CA ILE A 60 7.37 2.48 -7.19
C ILE A 60 7.76 3.90 -6.78
N LEU A 61 8.48 4.02 -5.66
CA LEU A 61 8.87 5.31 -5.08
C LEU A 61 9.99 6.00 -5.85
N GLU A 62 10.94 5.23 -6.41
CA GLU A 62 12.09 5.75 -7.16
C GLU A 62 11.73 6.05 -8.63
N ASP A 63 11.05 5.12 -9.30
CA ASP A 63 10.89 5.14 -10.75
C ASP A 63 9.46 5.49 -11.17
N HIS A 64 8.45 4.82 -10.63
CA HIS A 64 7.08 4.94 -11.14
C HIS A 64 6.37 6.21 -10.71
N TRP A 65 6.67 6.75 -9.54
CA TRP A 65 6.03 7.98 -9.06
C TRP A 65 6.18 9.12 -10.08
N LEU A 66 7.37 9.28 -10.68
CA LEU A 66 7.62 10.32 -11.67
C LEU A 66 6.95 10.05 -13.02
N MET A 67 6.60 8.80 -13.31
CA MET A 67 5.82 8.44 -14.51
C MET A 67 4.34 8.80 -14.36
N ILE A 68 3.86 9.03 -13.13
CA ILE A 68 2.47 9.44 -12.91
C ILE A 68 2.28 10.89 -13.35
N PRO A 69 1.27 11.18 -14.20
CA PRO A 69 0.94 12.52 -14.62
C PRO A 69 0.83 13.49 -13.44
N GLY A 70 1.44 14.67 -13.56
CA GLY A 70 1.50 15.66 -12.49
C GLY A 70 0.13 16.05 -11.94
N GLN A 71 -0.91 16.05 -12.79
CA GLN A 71 -2.30 16.32 -12.37
C GLN A 71 -2.88 15.28 -11.40
N PHE A 72 -2.42 14.02 -11.46
CA PHE A 72 -2.84 12.98 -10.51
C PHE A 72 -2.04 13.06 -9.21
N ARG A 73 -0.74 13.39 -9.30
CA ARG A 73 0.12 13.65 -8.13
C ARG A 73 -0.35 14.87 -7.33
N ALA A 74 -0.76 15.94 -8.03
CA ALA A 74 -1.26 17.18 -7.43
C ALA A 74 -2.45 16.97 -6.47
N ARG A 75 -3.22 15.88 -6.64
CA ARG A 75 -4.29 15.49 -5.71
C ARG A 75 -3.80 15.26 -4.29
N TYR A 76 -2.59 14.74 -4.14
CA TYR A 76 -1.98 14.43 -2.85
C TYR A 76 -1.00 15.51 -2.38
N GLN A 77 -0.73 16.54 -3.18
CA GLN A 77 0.24 17.58 -2.83
C GLN A 77 -0.03 18.22 -1.45
N PRO A 78 -1.26 18.65 -1.10
CA PRO A 78 -1.52 19.24 0.22
C PRO A 78 -1.27 18.27 1.39
N ILE A 79 -1.53 16.98 1.15
CA ILE A 79 -1.30 15.91 2.13
C ILE A 79 0.20 15.68 2.31
N LEU A 80 0.93 15.57 1.20
CA LEU A 80 2.37 15.30 1.18
C LEU A 80 3.19 16.46 1.75
N GLU A 81 2.80 17.71 1.51
CA GLU A 81 3.43 18.90 2.10
C GLU A 81 3.36 18.90 3.64
N SER A 82 2.31 18.29 4.19
CA SER A 82 2.09 18.22 5.64
C SER A 82 2.59 16.93 6.27
N ALA A 83 2.96 15.92 5.46
CA ALA A 83 3.42 14.60 5.90
C ALA A 83 4.71 14.67 6.74
N PRO A 84 4.99 13.64 7.55
CA PRO A 84 6.29 13.51 8.19
C PRO A 84 7.41 13.43 7.14
N HIS A 85 8.55 14.07 7.42
CA HIS A 85 9.68 14.09 6.49
C HIS A 85 10.35 12.72 6.31
N LEU A 86 10.20 11.84 7.31
CA LEU A 86 10.65 10.47 7.29
C LEU A 86 9.48 9.54 7.60
N MET A 87 9.29 8.53 6.76
CA MET A 87 8.26 7.51 6.91
C MET A 87 8.92 6.14 7.09
N VAL A 88 8.58 5.45 8.17
CA VAL A 88 8.95 4.05 8.37
C VAL A 88 7.80 3.19 7.86
N VAL A 89 8.07 2.35 6.86
CA VAL A 89 7.06 1.45 6.29
C VAL A 89 7.43 0.02 6.63
N LEU A 90 6.62 -0.62 7.45
CA LEU A 90 6.78 -2.03 7.80
C LEU A 90 6.10 -2.88 6.72
N MET A 91 6.87 -3.60 5.91
CA MET A 91 6.29 -4.46 4.89
C MET A 91 5.97 -5.82 5.49
N HIS A 92 4.72 -6.24 5.31
CA HIS A 92 4.21 -7.53 5.72
C HIS A 92 3.49 -8.19 4.55
N ARG A 93 3.48 -9.52 4.50
CA ARG A 93 2.65 -10.24 3.51
C ARG A 93 1.17 -9.97 3.75
N HIS A 94 0.76 -10.15 4.99
CA HIS A 94 -0.60 -9.97 5.48
C HIS A 94 -0.53 -9.33 6.87
N ASN A 95 -1.50 -8.49 7.19
CA ASN A 95 -1.67 -7.89 8.51
C ASN A 95 -2.57 -8.75 9.39
N VAL A 96 -2.43 -8.62 10.70
CA VAL A 96 -3.21 -9.41 11.68
C VAL A 96 -4.69 -8.99 11.69
N CYS A 97 -4.98 -7.74 11.32
CA CYS A 97 -6.34 -7.20 11.24
C CYS A 97 -7.01 -7.38 9.87
N ASP A 98 -6.37 -8.10 8.93
CA ASP A 98 -6.79 -8.23 7.53
C ASP A 98 -6.92 -6.90 6.76
N CYS A 99 -6.38 -5.81 7.32
CA CYS A 99 -6.29 -4.51 6.67
C CYS A 99 -5.17 -4.49 5.61
N LEU A 100 -5.34 -3.70 4.55
CA LEU A 100 -4.33 -3.55 3.49
C LEU A 100 -3.11 -2.73 3.94
N GLY A 101 -3.33 -1.80 4.85
CA GLY A 101 -2.32 -1.03 5.54
C GLY A 101 -2.93 -0.44 6.80
N HIS A 102 -2.08 0.12 7.65
CA HIS A 102 -2.49 0.99 8.73
C HIS A 102 -1.35 1.91 9.13
N HIS A 103 -1.64 3.21 9.25
CA HIS A 103 -0.76 4.12 9.94
C HIS A 103 -0.74 3.84 11.45
N HIS A 104 0.40 4.06 12.08
CA HIS A 104 0.59 3.94 13.53
C HIS A 104 0.55 5.32 14.17
N PRO A 105 -0.48 5.62 15.00
CA PRO A 105 -0.55 6.88 15.71
C PRO A 105 0.65 7.09 16.66
N PRO A 106 0.97 8.36 17.00
CA PRO A 106 2.02 8.68 17.95
C PRO A 106 1.91 7.88 19.25
N GLY A 107 2.99 7.18 19.61
CA GLY A 107 3.06 6.34 20.82
C GLY A 107 2.67 4.87 20.64
N THR A 108 2.15 4.49 19.47
CA THR A 108 1.97 3.08 19.06
C THR A 108 3.08 2.58 18.14
N GLU A 109 3.98 3.48 17.76
CA GLU A 109 5.03 3.24 16.78
C GLU A 109 6.14 2.34 17.35
N SER A 110 6.90 1.70 16.46
CA SER A 110 8.03 0.88 16.86
C SER A 110 9.14 1.67 17.55
N ARG A 111 9.96 0.97 18.34
CA ARG A 111 11.19 1.53 18.95
C ARG A 111 12.14 2.14 17.92
N LEU A 112 12.15 1.61 16.69
CA LEU A 112 12.96 2.14 15.60
C LEU A 112 12.51 3.56 15.24
N THR A 113 11.21 3.75 15.03
CA THR A 113 10.61 5.05 14.69
C THR A 113 10.87 6.08 15.80
N HIS A 114 10.67 5.70 17.06
CA HIS A 114 11.02 6.56 18.20
C HIS A 114 12.50 6.95 18.21
N LYS A 115 13.41 5.98 17.98
CA LYS A 115 14.85 6.24 17.95
C LYS A 115 15.22 7.17 16.78
N LEU A 116 14.67 6.94 15.59
CA LEU A 116 14.91 7.79 14.42
C LEU A 116 14.43 9.22 14.66
N ARG A 117 13.23 9.40 15.21
CA ARG A 117 12.69 10.71 15.58
C ARG A 117 13.60 11.43 16.56
N ASN A 118 14.04 10.76 17.62
CA ASN A 118 14.88 11.35 18.66
C ASN A 118 16.29 11.70 18.16
N LEU A 119 16.87 10.90 17.27
CA LEU A 119 18.22 11.13 16.75
C LEU A 119 18.25 12.17 15.63
N SER A 120 17.25 12.18 14.77
CA SER A 120 17.20 13.07 13.60
C SER A 120 16.58 14.43 13.89
N GLY A 121 15.75 14.54 14.94
CA GLY A 121 14.95 15.72 15.22
C GLY A 121 13.85 15.99 14.21
N VAL A 122 13.62 15.11 13.22
CA VAL A 122 12.58 15.29 12.20
C VAL A 122 11.30 14.56 12.58
N ARG A 123 10.15 15.13 12.17
CA ARG A 123 8.86 14.44 12.20
C ARG A 123 8.99 13.11 11.45
N THR A 124 8.71 12.02 12.17
CA THR A 124 8.82 10.65 11.65
C THR A 124 7.50 9.93 11.87
N GLY A 125 6.89 9.40 10.81
CA GLY A 125 5.68 8.58 10.88
C GLY A 125 6.01 7.09 10.70
N GLU A 126 5.09 6.22 11.11
CA GLU A 126 5.16 4.78 10.85
C GLU A 126 3.83 4.27 10.30
N MET A 127 3.92 3.30 9.40
CA MET A 127 2.78 2.53 8.90
C MET A 127 3.24 1.13 8.51
N ASP A 128 2.31 0.26 8.20
CA ASP A 128 2.58 -0.97 7.45
C ASP A 128 1.72 -1.11 6.22
N LEU A 129 2.20 -2.00 5.34
CA LEU A 129 1.52 -2.40 4.12
C LEU A 129 1.54 -3.93 4.02
N ALA A 130 0.36 -4.51 3.84
CA ALA A 130 0.15 -5.94 3.61
C ALA A 130 0.25 -6.25 2.10
N TYR A 131 1.47 -6.37 1.57
CA TYR A 131 1.68 -6.37 0.12
C TYR A 131 1.07 -7.56 -0.63
N GLU A 132 0.95 -8.76 -0.02
CA GLU A 132 0.26 -9.89 -0.66
C GLU A 132 -1.26 -9.68 -0.62
N ALA A 133 -1.78 -9.12 0.48
CA ALA A 133 -3.19 -8.75 0.56
C ALA A 133 -3.54 -7.65 -0.46
N ILE A 134 -2.68 -6.64 -0.64
CA ILE A 134 -2.84 -5.59 -1.66
C ILE A 134 -2.78 -6.17 -3.07
N ARG A 135 -1.92 -7.16 -3.32
CA ARG A 135 -1.86 -7.83 -4.62
C ARG A 135 -3.15 -8.58 -4.96
N GLN A 136 -3.78 -9.18 -3.96
CA GLN A 136 -5.04 -9.91 -4.09
C GLN A 136 -6.25 -8.98 -4.00
N TRP A 137 -6.03 -7.75 -3.54
CA TRP A 137 -7.07 -6.75 -3.47
C TRP A 137 -7.39 -6.28 -4.88
N GLU A 138 -8.62 -6.55 -5.28
CA GLU A 138 -9.25 -5.94 -6.43
C GLU A 138 -9.97 -4.67 -5.95
N PRO A 139 -9.33 -3.47 -5.99
CA PRO A 139 -10.08 -2.23 -5.82
C PRO A 139 -11.26 -2.27 -6.80
N LEU A 140 -12.46 -1.95 -6.29
CA LEU A 140 -13.78 -2.03 -6.94
C LEU A 140 -13.72 -2.21 -8.45
N PRO A 141 -14.35 -3.28 -8.96
CA PRO A 141 -13.99 -3.88 -10.23
C PRO A 141 -14.03 -2.84 -11.33
N LEU A 142 -13.01 -2.94 -12.16
CA LEU A 142 -12.92 -2.41 -13.51
C LEU A 142 -14.02 -3.02 -14.41
N SER A 143 -15.23 -3.28 -13.90
CA SER A 143 -16.37 -3.80 -14.66
C SER A 143 -16.81 -2.85 -15.78
N HIS A 144 -16.35 -1.59 -15.73
CA HIS A 144 -16.51 -0.60 -16.80
C HIS A 144 -15.32 -0.52 -17.77
N LEU A 145 -14.21 -1.24 -17.52
CA LEU A 145 -13.10 -1.36 -18.45
C LEU A 145 -13.25 -2.65 -19.27
N ALA A 146 -13.59 -2.49 -20.54
CA ALA A 146 -13.26 -3.51 -21.52
C ALA A 146 -11.74 -3.48 -21.74
N LEU A 147 -10.99 -4.12 -20.85
CA LEU A 147 -9.57 -4.35 -21.08
C LEU A 147 -9.43 -5.28 -22.30
N PRO A 148 -8.53 -4.96 -23.25
CA PRO A 148 -8.26 -5.84 -24.36
C PRO A 148 -7.61 -7.14 -23.84
N PRO A 149 -7.76 -8.30 -24.51
CA PRO A 149 -7.17 -9.57 -24.07
C PRO A 149 -5.65 -9.49 -23.82
N GLU A 150 -4.95 -8.60 -24.52
CA GLU A 150 -3.51 -8.32 -24.38
C GLU A 150 -3.15 -7.71 -23.00
N ALA A 151 -4.14 -7.21 -22.27
CA ALA A 151 -3.98 -6.73 -20.90
C ALA A 151 -3.95 -7.87 -19.86
N ASP A 152 -4.22 -9.13 -20.24
CA ASP A 152 -4.05 -10.31 -19.35
C ASP A 152 -2.57 -10.74 -19.23
N SER A 153 -1.66 -9.77 -19.33
CA SER A 153 -0.22 -9.99 -19.24
C SER A 153 0.27 -9.86 -17.80
N GLN A 154 1.34 -10.59 -17.48
CA GLN A 154 2.02 -10.49 -16.18
C GLN A 154 2.53 -9.06 -15.92
N GLU A 155 2.92 -8.34 -16.97
CA GLU A 155 3.37 -6.94 -16.89
C GLU A 155 2.24 -6.03 -16.43
N PHE A 156 1.05 -6.18 -17.00
CA PHE A 156 -0.11 -5.37 -16.60
C PHE A 156 -0.57 -5.69 -15.17
N ALA A 157 -0.58 -6.96 -14.78
CA ALA A 157 -0.84 -7.36 -13.40
C ALA A 157 0.19 -6.76 -12.42
N SER A 158 1.46 -6.68 -12.83
CA SER A 158 2.50 -6.02 -12.04
C SER A 158 2.25 -4.51 -11.90
N LEU A 159 1.87 -3.84 -12.98
CA LEU A 159 1.51 -2.41 -12.96
C LEU A 159 0.32 -2.14 -12.03
N GLN A 160 -0.75 -2.93 -12.15
CA GLN A 160 -1.92 -2.81 -11.27
C GLN A 160 -1.53 -2.94 -9.80
N TRP A 161 -0.74 -3.96 -9.48
CA TRP A 161 -0.27 -4.17 -8.11
C TRP A 161 0.59 -3.00 -7.61
N GLN A 162 1.47 -2.47 -8.45
CA GLN A 162 2.30 -1.32 -8.12
C GLN A 162 1.46 -0.06 -7.84
N LEU A 163 0.46 0.22 -8.68
CA LEU A 163 -0.47 1.32 -8.46
C LEU A 163 -1.32 1.13 -7.19
N ALA A 164 -1.73 -0.10 -6.90
CA ALA A 164 -2.47 -0.42 -5.68
C ALA A 164 -1.62 -0.19 -4.43
N LEU A 165 -0.36 -0.65 -4.41
CA LEU A 165 0.60 -0.39 -3.33
C LEU A 165 0.77 1.12 -3.09
N LEU A 166 0.96 1.89 -4.15
CA LEU A 166 1.09 3.34 -4.04
C LEU A 166 -0.19 4.01 -3.52
N ALA A 167 -1.35 3.58 -4.01
CA ALA A 167 -2.63 4.13 -3.57
C ALA A 167 -2.89 3.87 -2.07
N VAL A 168 -2.57 2.67 -1.56
CA VAL A 168 -2.68 2.35 -0.13
C VAL A 168 -1.65 3.13 0.68
N PHE A 169 -0.41 3.27 0.20
CA PHE A 169 0.59 4.11 0.87
C PHE A 169 0.12 5.56 1.04
N LEU A 170 -0.40 6.17 -0.03
CA LEU A 170 -0.92 7.54 0.01
C LEU A 170 -2.20 7.66 0.86
N HIS A 171 -3.04 6.63 0.87
CA HIS A 171 -4.19 6.52 1.75
C HIS A 171 -3.78 6.58 3.23
N GLU A 172 -2.80 5.79 3.64
CA GLU A 172 -2.31 5.79 5.02
C GLU A 172 -1.63 7.10 5.42
N ILE A 173 -0.91 7.75 4.50
CA ILE A 173 -0.38 9.10 4.73
C ILE A 173 -1.52 10.10 4.97
N HIS A 174 -2.60 10.02 4.18
CA HIS A 174 -3.76 10.91 4.35
C HIS A 174 -4.32 10.78 5.77
N HIS A 175 -4.59 9.57 6.25
CA HIS A 175 -5.06 9.38 7.62
C HIS A 175 -4.10 9.92 8.68
N MET A 176 -2.79 9.79 8.46
CA MET A 176 -1.79 10.32 9.38
C MET A 176 -1.80 11.86 9.44
N VAL A 177 -2.03 12.52 8.31
CA VAL A 177 -1.98 13.98 8.19
C VAL A 177 -3.32 14.64 8.55
N GLN A 178 -4.43 14.01 8.20
CA GLN A 178 -5.79 14.50 8.42
C GLN A 178 -6.63 13.44 9.15
N PRO A 179 -6.35 13.17 10.43
CA PRO A 179 -7.02 12.11 11.20
C PRO A 179 -8.52 12.37 11.42
N GLN A 180 -8.98 13.61 11.23
CA GLN A 180 -10.40 13.99 11.29
C GLN A 180 -11.19 13.59 10.04
N ASP A 181 -10.53 13.30 8.93
CA ASP A 181 -11.20 12.90 7.70
C ASP A 181 -11.74 11.48 7.85
N SER A 182 -13.02 11.31 7.54
CA SER A 182 -13.64 9.99 7.58
C SER A 182 -13.00 9.04 6.56
N GLU A 183 -12.99 7.74 6.87
CA GLU A 183 -12.61 6.66 5.95
C GLU A 183 -13.22 6.82 4.55
N PHE A 184 -14.50 7.23 4.47
CA PHE A 184 -15.17 7.44 3.19
C PHE A 184 -14.47 8.48 2.30
N VAL A 185 -14.02 9.60 2.90
CA VAL A 185 -13.35 10.68 2.18
C VAL A 185 -11.98 10.20 1.70
N VAL A 186 -11.18 9.64 2.58
CA VAL A 186 -9.82 9.17 2.27
C VAL A 186 -9.85 8.05 1.21
N ARG A 187 -10.79 7.11 1.35
CA ARG A 187 -11.04 6.07 0.37
C ARG A 187 -11.46 6.61 -0.99
N THR A 188 -12.29 7.65 -1.03
CA THR A 188 -12.71 8.28 -2.31
C THR A 188 -11.50 8.88 -3.04
N VAL A 189 -10.61 9.57 -2.32
CA VAL A 189 -9.40 10.19 -2.90
C VAL A 189 -8.44 9.12 -3.44
N SER A 190 -8.15 8.10 -2.64
CA SER A 190 -7.23 7.01 -3.02
C SER A 190 -7.77 6.14 -4.15
N GLN A 191 -9.07 5.82 -4.15
CA GLN A 191 -9.71 5.12 -5.27
C GLN A 191 -9.66 5.95 -6.55
N LYS A 192 -10.00 7.24 -6.49
CA LYS A 192 -9.94 8.13 -7.65
C LYS A 192 -8.51 8.22 -8.21
N PHE A 193 -7.50 8.22 -7.34
CA PHE A 193 -6.09 8.20 -7.74
C PHE A 193 -5.75 6.93 -8.50
N TYR A 194 -6.07 5.78 -7.91
CA TYR A 194 -5.84 4.48 -8.52
C TYR A 194 -6.53 4.37 -9.89
N THR A 195 -7.83 4.70 -9.97
CA THR A 195 -8.60 4.57 -11.21
C THR A 195 -8.10 5.49 -12.31
N ASP A 196 -7.75 6.74 -11.98
CA ASP A 196 -7.27 7.70 -12.98
C ASP A 196 -5.89 7.30 -13.53
N CYS A 197 -4.98 6.87 -12.64
CA CYS A 197 -3.65 6.41 -13.06
C CYS A 197 -3.76 5.16 -13.93
N LEU A 198 -4.54 4.17 -13.49
CA LEU A 198 -4.73 2.94 -14.25
C LEU A 198 -5.36 3.21 -15.62
N SER A 199 -6.39 4.05 -15.68
CA SER A 199 -7.03 4.44 -16.95
C SER A 199 -6.05 5.12 -17.89
N TYR A 200 -5.20 6.00 -17.37
CA TYR A 200 -4.17 6.68 -18.14
C TYR A 200 -3.16 5.70 -18.73
N PHE A 201 -2.61 4.78 -17.93
CA PHE A 201 -1.63 3.81 -18.41
C PHE A 201 -2.24 2.82 -19.41
N VAL A 202 -3.49 2.38 -19.19
CA VAL A 202 -4.22 1.55 -20.15
C VAL A 202 -4.38 2.29 -21.48
N ALA A 203 -4.78 3.56 -21.46
CA ALA A 203 -4.94 4.35 -22.67
C ALA A 203 -3.61 4.56 -23.41
N GLN A 204 -2.51 4.80 -22.68
CA GLN A 204 -1.17 4.95 -23.25
C GLN A 204 -0.65 3.65 -23.88
N GLN A 205 -0.83 2.51 -23.19
CA GLN A 205 -0.26 1.24 -23.61
C GLN A 205 -1.07 0.54 -24.70
N PHE A 206 -2.41 0.65 -24.65
CA PHE A 206 -3.31 -0.10 -25.52
C PHE A 206 -4.13 0.77 -26.48
N GLY A 207 -4.03 2.11 -26.40
CA GLY A 207 -4.78 3.02 -27.27
C GLY A 207 -6.30 3.01 -27.04
N VAL A 208 -6.77 2.43 -25.93
CA VAL A 208 -8.19 2.35 -25.57
C VAL A 208 -8.50 3.43 -24.53
N GLU A 209 -9.35 4.40 -24.87
CA GLU A 209 -9.92 5.31 -23.87
C GLU A 209 -10.94 4.56 -23.00
N PHE A 210 -10.86 4.79 -21.69
CA PHE A 210 -11.82 4.27 -20.71
C PHE A 210 -13.26 4.55 -21.18
N GLY A 211 -14.05 3.48 -21.36
CA GLY A 211 -15.51 3.58 -21.54
C GLY A 211 -16.04 3.71 -22.98
N LEU A 212 -15.22 3.92 -24.02
CA LEU A 212 -15.69 3.88 -25.40
C LEU A 212 -14.58 3.35 -26.31
N ARG A 213 -14.85 2.24 -27.03
CA ARG A 213 -14.08 1.91 -28.25
C ARG A 213 -14.11 3.16 -29.14
N ARG A 214 -12.96 3.78 -29.39
CA ARG A 214 -12.84 4.60 -30.60
C ARG A 214 -13.15 3.66 -31.76
N ALA A 215 -14.26 3.90 -32.44
CA ALA A 215 -14.47 3.32 -33.76
C ALA A 215 -13.21 3.68 -34.56
N ALA A 216 -12.47 2.65 -34.97
CA ALA A 216 -11.42 2.83 -35.95
C ALA A 216 -12.08 3.51 -37.15
N GLY A 217 -11.62 4.73 -37.45
CA GLY A 217 -12.01 5.41 -38.67
C GLY A 217 -11.45 4.61 -39.85
N ASP A 218 -12.34 4.35 -40.81
CA ASP A 218 -12.00 3.96 -42.18
C ASP A 218 -11.13 5.03 -42.87
#